data_AF-A8YD16-F1
#
_entry.id   AF-A8YD16-F1
#
_cell.length_a   1.000
_cell.length_b   1.000
_cell.length_c   1.000
_cell.angle_alpha   90.00
_cell.angle_beta   90.00
_cell.angle_gamma   90.00
#
_symmetry.space_group_name_H-M   'P 1'
#
loop_
_entity.id
_entity.type
_entity.pdbx_description
1 polymer ?
#
loop_
_entity_poly.entity_id
_entity_poly.type
_entity_poly.pdbx_seq_one_letter_code
_entity_poly.pdbx_strand_id
1 'polypeptide(L)'
;MRNQSIYVELSQRLLDSLQSLTKSSYRYADTDFKKKTVAKIGAIWQDHRTGWSVLQAIATERNVWYVQDQAVIQLSRIAKIHSEALVYLQEFARQGKSEAIEALATHWRDNPQTLPIIQQQANKGKSLAIQALVTHWRDNPQTLPIIQQQANKGQSKAIEALANHWRDNPQTLPIIQQQANKGEHRAIEALANHWRDHAQTLPIIQQLANKAEGEIIGLLTALARITIDSEIGAIIETILARTDVDAKIKEGFQEFLYYSNFRDWRNPD
;
A
#
# COMPACT_ATOMS: atom_id res chain seq x y z
N MET A 1 -1.20 -48.46 8.00
CA MET A 1 -2.68 -48.46 8.18
C MET A 1 -3.22 -47.15 8.76
N ARG A 2 -2.78 -46.65 9.95
CA ARG A 2 -3.30 -45.39 10.53
C ARG A 2 -3.19 -44.16 9.63
N ASN A 3 -2.04 -43.92 8.99
CA ASN A 3 -1.88 -42.76 8.10
C ASN A 3 -2.80 -42.85 6.87
N GLN A 4 -2.94 -44.02 6.24
CA GLN A 4 -3.85 -44.20 5.10
C GLN A 4 -5.31 -43.88 5.45
N SER A 5 -5.76 -44.24 6.65
CA SER A 5 -7.11 -43.94 7.12
C SER A 5 -7.37 -42.43 7.25
N ILE A 6 -6.38 -41.67 7.75
CA ILE A 6 -6.50 -40.21 7.90
C ILE A 6 -6.56 -39.52 6.53
N TYR A 7 -5.73 -39.93 5.57
CA TYR A 7 -5.75 -39.37 4.22
C TYR A 7 -7.08 -39.62 3.50
N VAL A 8 -7.67 -40.82 3.67
CA VAL A 8 -8.99 -41.14 3.12
C VAL A 8 -10.05 -40.22 3.72
N GLU A 9 -10.06 -40.04 5.04
CA GLU A 9 -11.02 -39.18 5.73
C GLU A 9 -10.91 -37.70 5.29
N LEU A 10 -9.69 -37.15 5.29
CA LEU A 10 -9.46 -35.75 4.89
C LEU A 10 -9.81 -35.50 3.42
N SER A 11 -9.53 -36.47 2.55
CA SER A 11 -9.89 -36.39 1.12
C SER A 11 -11.41 -36.42 0.93
N GLN A 12 -12.13 -37.26 1.70
CA GLN A 12 -13.58 -37.31 1.66
C GLN A 12 -14.19 -35.99 2.13
N ARG A 13 -13.71 -35.43 3.25
CA ARG A 13 -14.15 -34.12 3.75
C ARG A 13 -13.94 -33.00 2.74
N LEU A 14 -12.81 -33.02 2.02
CA LEU A 14 -12.55 -32.06 0.95
C LEU A 14 -13.54 -32.23 -0.20
N LEU A 15 -13.76 -33.48 -0.65
CA LEU A 15 -14.71 -33.80 -1.71
C LEU A 15 -16.13 -33.31 -1.36
N ASP A 16 -16.62 -33.63 -0.17
CA ASP A 16 -17.94 -33.21 0.31
C ASP A 16 -18.05 -31.67 0.34
N SER A 17 -16.98 -31.00 0.79
CA SER A 17 -16.96 -29.54 0.81
C SER A 17 -16.95 -28.93 -0.59
N LEU A 18 -16.26 -29.54 -1.56
CA LEU A 18 -16.26 -29.06 -2.95
C LEU A 18 -17.62 -29.25 -3.61
N GLN A 19 -18.29 -30.38 -3.37
CA GLN A 19 -19.65 -30.63 -3.83
C GLN A 19 -20.66 -29.63 -3.26
N SER A 20 -20.46 -29.15 -2.02
CA SER A 20 -21.32 -28.10 -1.45
C SER A 20 -21.17 -26.76 -2.18
N LEU A 21 -19.97 -26.47 -2.70
CA LEU A 21 -19.65 -25.20 -3.37
C LEU A 21 -20.21 -25.13 -4.80
N THR A 22 -20.33 -26.26 -5.50
CA THR A 22 -20.85 -26.32 -6.87
C THR A 22 -22.36 -26.11 -6.97
N LYS A 23 -23.10 -26.23 -5.86
CA LYS A 23 -24.55 -26.00 -5.81
C LYS A 23 -24.95 -24.52 -5.84
N SER A 24 -23.99 -23.59 -5.77
CA SER A 24 -24.20 -22.14 -5.76
C SER A 24 -23.67 -21.50 -7.05
N SER A 25 -24.47 -21.44 -8.12
CA SER A 25 -24.02 -20.88 -9.42
C SER A 25 -24.33 -19.39 -9.56
N TYR A 26 -23.31 -18.55 -9.77
CA TYR A 26 -23.44 -17.19 -10.30
C TYR A 26 -22.25 -16.81 -11.19
N ARG A 27 -22.38 -15.75 -11.98
CA ARG A 27 -21.44 -15.31 -13.04
C ARG A 27 -20.01 -14.95 -12.56
N TYR A 28 -19.77 -14.86 -11.25
CA TYR A 28 -18.44 -14.74 -10.59
C TYR A 28 -17.97 -16.03 -9.91
N ALA A 29 -18.66 -17.15 -10.15
CA ALA A 29 -18.45 -18.41 -9.45
C ALA A 29 -17.02 -18.92 -9.56
N ASP A 30 -16.31 -18.73 -10.69
CA ASP A 30 -14.97 -19.31 -10.84
C ASP A 30 -13.94 -18.71 -9.87
N THR A 31 -13.89 -17.38 -9.75
CA THR A 31 -12.99 -16.69 -8.80
C THR A 31 -13.32 -17.00 -7.36
N ASP A 32 -14.60 -16.91 -7.00
CA ASP A 32 -15.08 -17.16 -5.64
C ASP A 32 -14.92 -18.64 -5.26
N PHE A 33 -15.21 -19.55 -6.18
CA PHE A 33 -15.01 -20.99 -6.02
C PHE A 33 -13.54 -21.33 -5.79
N LYS A 34 -12.61 -20.77 -6.58
CA LYS A 34 -11.16 -20.97 -6.38
C LYS A 34 -10.70 -20.49 -5.01
N LYS A 35 -11.10 -19.28 -4.60
CA LYS A 35 -10.79 -18.73 -3.26
C LYS A 35 -11.35 -19.62 -2.15
N LYS A 36 -12.62 -20.01 -2.24
CA LYS A 36 -13.28 -20.88 -1.25
C LYS A 36 -12.64 -22.27 -1.21
N THR A 37 -12.22 -22.81 -2.34
CA THR A 37 -11.50 -24.08 -2.43
C THR A 37 -10.20 -24.03 -1.65
N VAL A 38 -9.37 -23.00 -1.87
CA VAL A 38 -8.12 -22.80 -1.11
C VAL A 38 -8.39 -22.65 0.38
N ALA A 39 -9.43 -21.89 0.76
CA ALA A 39 -9.82 -21.75 2.15
C ALA A 39 -10.24 -23.08 2.79
N LYS A 40 -10.95 -23.94 2.05
CA LYS A 40 -11.34 -25.27 2.52
C LYS A 40 -10.16 -26.22 2.67
N ILE A 41 -9.19 -26.17 1.75
CA ILE A 41 -7.92 -26.92 1.89
C ILE A 41 -7.24 -26.52 3.20
N GLY A 42 -7.08 -25.21 3.43
CA GLY A 42 -6.46 -24.71 4.66
C GLY A 42 -7.19 -25.15 5.93
N ALA A 43 -8.52 -25.07 5.96
CA ALA A 43 -9.31 -25.45 7.12
C ALA A 43 -9.31 -26.97 7.39
N ILE A 44 -9.39 -27.80 6.34
CA ILE A 44 -9.48 -29.26 6.48
C ILE A 44 -8.11 -29.85 6.84
N TRP A 45 -7.03 -29.32 6.26
CA TRP A 45 -5.68 -29.84 6.40
C TRP A 45 -4.79 -28.98 7.31
N GLN A 46 -5.38 -28.14 8.16
CA GLN A 46 -4.64 -27.21 9.03
C GLN A 46 -3.67 -27.91 9.99
N ASP A 47 -3.93 -29.16 10.38
CA ASP A 47 -3.09 -29.93 11.31
C ASP A 47 -2.11 -30.87 10.58
N HIS A 48 -1.99 -30.77 9.26
CA HIS A 48 -1.22 -31.71 8.45
C HIS A 48 -0.28 -31.01 7.46
N ARG A 49 1.01 -31.34 7.52
CA ARG A 49 2.09 -30.76 6.68
C ARG A 49 1.79 -30.81 5.18
N THR A 50 1.18 -31.88 4.69
CA THR A 50 0.74 -31.99 3.29
C THR A 50 -0.18 -30.85 2.86
N GLY A 51 -1.13 -30.44 3.71
CA GLY A 51 -1.98 -29.29 3.42
C GLY A 51 -1.18 -28.00 3.31
N TRP A 52 -0.19 -27.83 4.19
CA TRP A 52 0.67 -26.64 4.20
C TRP A 52 1.53 -26.59 2.95
N SER A 53 2.07 -27.73 2.50
CA SER A 53 2.81 -27.85 1.24
C SER A 53 1.94 -27.55 0.01
N VAL A 54 0.67 -27.98 0.01
CA VAL A 54 -0.28 -27.62 -1.07
C VAL A 54 -0.52 -26.12 -1.07
N LEU A 55 -0.76 -25.50 0.09
CA LEU A 55 -0.92 -24.04 0.17
C LEU A 55 0.35 -23.29 -0.24
N GLN A 56 1.53 -23.79 0.12
CA GLN A 56 2.82 -23.21 -0.31
C GLN A 56 2.97 -23.28 -1.83
N ALA A 57 2.64 -24.42 -2.45
CA ALA A 57 2.67 -24.56 -3.90
C ALA A 57 1.72 -23.56 -4.58
N ILE A 58 0.47 -23.47 -4.11
CA ILE A 58 -0.52 -22.51 -4.63
C ILE A 58 -0.04 -21.06 -4.47
N ALA A 59 0.59 -20.71 -3.35
CA ALA A 59 1.13 -19.37 -3.11
C ALA A 59 2.33 -19.02 -4.01
N THR A 60 3.02 -20.03 -4.57
CA THR A 60 4.23 -19.89 -5.39
C THR A 60 3.95 -19.95 -6.89
N GLU A 61 2.88 -20.62 -7.32
CA GLU A 61 2.48 -20.72 -8.72
C GLU A 61 2.30 -19.35 -9.35
N ARG A 62 2.84 -19.11 -10.56
CA ARG A 62 2.71 -17.84 -11.32
C ARG A 62 1.33 -17.65 -11.94
N ASN A 63 0.30 -17.87 -11.14
CA ASN A 63 -1.09 -17.79 -11.53
C ASN A 63 -1.76 -16.59 -10.83
N VAL A 64 -3.06 -16.52 -11.07
CA VAL A 64 -4.07 -15.66 -10.45
C VAL A 64 -3.73 -15.19 -9.02
N TRP A 65 -3.33 -13.91 -8.88
CA TRP A 65 -2.83 -13.31 -7.63
C TRP A 65 -3.74 -13.55 -6.42
N TYR A 66 -5.05 -13.38 -6.59
CA TYR A 66 -5.99 -13.51 -5.49
C TYR A 66 -6.12 -14.94 -4.92
N VAL A 67 -5.66 -15.97 -5.63
CA VAL A 67 -5.60 -17.36 -5.13
C VAL A 67 -4.33 -17.54 -4.28
N GLN A 68 -3.22 -16.96 -4.72
CA GLN A 68 -1.97 -16.94 -3.96
C GLN A 68 -2.16 -16.25 -2.61
N ASP A 69 -2.80 -15.08 -2.62
CA ASP A 69 -3.09 -14.31 -1.41
C ASP A 69 -3.94 -15.14 -0.43
N GLN A 70 -4.96 -15.83 -0.93
CA GLN A 70 -5.77 -16.72 -0.08
C GLN A 70 -4.96 -17.87 0.50
N ALA A 71 -4.00 -18.43 -0.24
CA ALA A 71 -3.12 -19.46 0.28
C ALA A 71 -2.19 -18.93 1.38
N VAL A 72 -1.61 -17.73 1.19
CA VAL A 72 -0.82 -17.05 2.22
C VAL A 72 -1.67 -16.73 3.46
N ILE A 73 -2.93 -16.29 3.27
CA ILE A 73 -3.88 -16.06 4.36
C ILE A 73 -4.17 -17.36 5.13
N GLN A 74 -4.34 -18.50 4.45
CA GLN A 74 -4.52 -19.78 5.14
C GLN A 74 -3.26 -20.21 5.88
N LEU A 75 -2.07 -20.05 5.30
CA LEU A 75 -0.80 -20.32 5.98
C LEU A 75 -0.63 -19.43 7.21
N SER A 76 -1.08 -18.18 7.16
CA SER A 76 -1.11 -17.28 8.32
C SER A 76 -2.03 -17.81 9.43
N ARG A 77 -3.24 -18.25 9.08
CA ARG A 77 -4.16 -18.86 10.07
C ARG A 77 -3.55 -20.11 10.71
N ILE A 78 -2.97 -20.98 9.89
CA ILE A 78 -2.29 -22.19 10.35
C ILE A 78 -1.12 -21.83 11.27
N ALA A 79 -0.30 -20.83 10.93
CA ALA A 79 0.84 -20.41 11.75
C ALA A 79 0.46 -19.87 13.14
N LYS A 80 -0.78 -19.41 13.32
CA LYS A 80 -1.30 -19.01 14.65
C LYS A 80 -1.58 -20.20 15.56
N ILE A 81 -1.83 -21.37 14.97
CA ILE A 81 -2.12 -22.62 15.69
C ILE A 81 -0.82 -23.44 15.80
N HIS A 82 -0.08 -23.53 14.70
CA HIS A 82 1.12 -24.34 14.52
C HIS A 82 2.31 -23.45 14.19
N SER A 83 3.11 -23.15 15.20
CA SER A 83 4.26 -22.24 15.09
C SER A 83 5.23 -22.60 13.95
N GLU A 84 5.31 -23.88 13.61
CA GLU A 84 6.20 -24.40 12.59
C GLU A 84 5.76 -24.06 11.15
N ALA A 85 4.54 -23.58 10.96
CA ALA A 85 4.08 -23.04 9.68
C ALA A 85 4.54 -21.59 9.46
N LEU A 86 5.06 -20.91 10.49
CA LEU A 86 5.54 -19.52 10.38
C LEU A 86 6.66 -19.38 9.33
N VAL A 87 7.47 -20.42 9.12
CA VAL A 87 8.56 -20.42 8.13
C VAL A 87 8.05 -20.08 6.72
N TYR A 88 6.85 -20.53 6.35
CA TYR A 88 6.26 -20.23 5.04
C TYR A 88 5.92 -18.75 4.90
N LEU A 89 5.33 -18.13 5.94
CA LEU A 89 5.06 -16.69 5.92
C LEU A 89 6.34 -15.88 5.85
N GLN A 90 7.37 -16.28 6.61
CA GLN A 90 8.68 -15.63 6.55
C GLN A 90 9.32 -15.73 5.17
N GLU A 91 9.20 -16.88 4.50
CA GLU A 91 9.67 -17.06 3.12
C GLU A 91 8.91 -16.14 2.15
N PHE A 92 7.58 -16.15 2.18
CA PHE A 92 6.77 -15.32 1.28
C PHE A 92 6.96 -13.81 1.52
N ALA A 93 7.14 -13.40 2.78
CA ALA A 93 7.45 -12.01 3.09
C ALA A 93 8.83 -11.60 2.56
N ARG A 94 9.85 -12.49 2.60
CA ARG A 94 11.16 -12.23 1.95
C ARG A 94 11.06 -12.11 0.43
N GLN A 95 10.07 -12.77 -0.18
CA GLN A 95 9.73 -12.61 -1.61
C GLN A 95 8.91 -11.35 -1.89
N GLY A 96 8.44 -10.65 -0.86
CA GLY A 96 7.70 -9.40 -1.01
C GLY A 96 6.18 -9.57 -1.19
N LYS A 97 5.61 -10.71 -0.78
CA LYS A 97 4.16 -10.95 -0.79
C LYS A 97 3.48 -10.11 0.29
N SER A 98 2.48 -9.33 -0.11
CA SER A 98 1.79 -8.32 0.70
C SER A 98 1.15 -8.91 1.96
N GLU A 99 0.40 -9.99 1.80
CA GLU A 99 -0.35 -10.66 2.86
C GLU A 99 0.58 -11.27 3.90
N ALA A 100 1.75 -11.75 3.47
CA ALA A 100 2.77 -12.28 4.36
C ALA A 100 3.45 -11.16 5.17
N ILE A 101 3.80 -10.04 4.52
CA ILE A 101 4.35 -8.84 5.18
C ILE A 101 3.36 -8.33 6.24
N GLU A 102 2.10 -8.16 5.86
CA GLU A 102 1.04 -7.68 6.75
C GLU A 102 0.81 -8.65 7.93
N ALA A 103 0.71 -9.95 7.65
CA ALA A 103 0.50 -10.97 8.68
C ALA A 103 1.65 -11.00 9.68
N LEU A 104 2.91 -10.98 9.23
CA LEU A 104 4.09 -10.94 10.11
C LEU A 104 4.10 -9.69 10.98
N ALA A 105 3.86 -8.52 10.39
CA ALA A 105 3.86 -7.26 11.13
C ALA A 105 2.74 -7.18 12.19
N THR A 106 1.58 -7.77 11.90
CA THR A 106 0.41 -7.71 12.78
C THR A 106 0.44 -8.76 13.88
N HIS A 107 0.89 -9.98 13.58
CA HIS A 107 0.71 -11.13 14.49
C HIS A 107 2.01 -11.71 15.04
N TRP A 108 3.16 -11.41 14.44
CA TRP A 108 4.47 -11.92 14.87
C TRP A 108 5.50 -10.79 15.00
N ARG A 109 5.06 -9.61 15.44
CA ARG A 109 5.92 -8.42 15.62
C ARG A 109 7.15 -8.69 16.48
N ASP A 110 6.96 -9.43 17.58
CA ASP A 110 8.02 -9.72 18.56
C ASP A 110 8.88 -10.93 18.17
N ASN A 111 8.57 -11.58 17.04
CA ASN A 111 9.43 -12.62 16.51
C ASN A 111 10.73 -11.99 15.97
N PRO A 112 11.91 -12.47 16.37
CA PRO A 112 13.18 -11.84 16.03
C PRO A 112 13.49 -11.83 14.52
N GLN A 113 12.82 -12.67 13.72
CA GLN A 113 12.98 -12.69 12.26
C GLN A 113 12.07 -11.69 11.55
N THR A 114 11.01 -11.20 12.19
CA THR A 114 10.01 -10.35 11.52
C THR A 114 10.60 -9.01 11.12
N LEU A 115 11.15 -8.25 12.07
CA LEU A 115 11.69 -6.91 11.78
C LEU A 115 12.77 -6.93 10.68
N PRO A 116 13.77 -7.85 10.69
CA PRO A 116 14.73 -7.96 9.59
C PRO A 116 14.09 -8.17 8.21
N ILE A 117 13.05 -9.00 8.11
CA ILE A 117 12.33 -9.23 6.84
C ILE A 117 11.59 -7.96 6.40
N ILE A 118 10.89 -7.29 7.32
CA ILE A 118 10.18 -6.04 7.02
C ILE A 118 11.17 -4.95 6.58
N GLN A 119 12.30 -4.79 7.27
CA GLN A 119 13.36 -3.85 6.89
C GLN A 119 13.93 -4.18 5.50
N GLN A 120 14.16 -5.45 5.18
CA GLN A 120 14.61 -5.87 3.85
C GLN A 120 13.62 -5.44 2.75
N GLN A 121 12.32 -5.64 2.97
CA GLN A 121 11.29 -5.27 1.99
C GLN A 121 11.09 -3.76 1.89
N ALA A 122 11.17 -3.04 3.01
CA ALA A 122 11.09 -1.59 3.03
C ALA A 122 12.29 -0.96 2.28
N ASN A 123 13.49 -1.52 2.42
CA ASN A 123 14.67 -1.11 1.64
C ASN A 123 14.51 -1.33 0.12
N LYS A 124 13.69 -2.30 -0.29
CA LYS A 124 13.27 -2.52 -1.68
C LYS A 124 12.12 -1.61 -2.13
N GLY A 125 11.63 -0.71 -1.27
CA GLY A 125 10.55 0.22 -1.58
C GLY A 125 9.15 -0.40 -1.50
N LYS A 126 8.96 -1.54 -0.84
CA LYS A 126 7.61 -2.12 -0.69
C LYS A 126 6.75 -1.27 0.26
N SER A 127 5.67 -0.69 -0.25
CA SER A 127 4.79 0.23 0.49
C SER A 127 4.23 -0.35 1.79
N LEU A 128 3.81 -1.63 1.79
CA LEU A 128 3.30 -2.28 3.00
C LEU A 128 4.39 -2.49 4.06
N ALA A 129 5.63 -2.75 3.64
CA ALA A 129 6.74 -2.89 4.58
C ALA A 129 7.14 -1.53 5.17
N ILE A 130 7.14 -0.47 4.35
CA ILE A 130 7.31 0.92 4.80
C ILE A 130 6.23 1.27 5.83
N GLN A 131 4.96 0.99 5.52
CA GLN A 131 3.85 1.22 6.45
C GLN A 131 4.02 0.42 7.74
N ALA A 132 4.40 -0.85 7.66
CA ALA A 132 4.62 -1.71 8.82
C ALA A 132 5.74 -1.16 9.73
N LEU A 133 6.86 -0.68 9.18
CA LEU A 133 7.90 -0.02 9.97
C LEU A 133 7.37 1.20 10.72
N VAL A 134 6.59 2.04 10.05
CA VAL A 134 6.05 3.29 10.63
C VAL A 134 4.98 3.02 11.70
N THR A 135 4.19 1.97 11.54
CA THR A 135 3.13 1.60 12.49
C THR A 135 3.69 0.84 13.71
N HIS A 136 4.62 -0.09 13.48
CA HIS A 136 5.03 -1.05 14.51
C HIS A 136 6.48 -0.89 14.97
N TRP A 137 7.32 -0.10 14.31
CA TRP A 137 8.72 0.05 14.70
C TRP A 137 9.22 1.48 14.50
N ARG A 138 8.36 2.48 14.69
CA ARG A 138 8.70 3.90 14.51
C ARG A 138 9.93 4.33 15.30
N ASP A 139 10.01 3.90 16.56
CA ASP A 139 11.09 4.25 17.49
C ASP A 139 12.34 3.37 17.30
N ASN A 140 12.31 2.39 16.39
CA ASN A 140 13.50 1.64 16.07
C ASN A 140 14.49 2.55 15.31
N PRO A 141 15.77 2.60 15.71
CA PRO A 141 16.75 3.53 15.15
C PRO A 141 17.01 3.33 13.65
N GLN A 142 16.66 2.16 13.08
CA GLN A 142 16.82 1.89 11.66
C GLN A 142 15.59 2.28 10.82
N THR A 143 14.45 2.60 11.43
CA THR A 143 13.22 2.93 10.69
C THR A 143 13.36 4.25 9.95
N LEU A 144 13.67 5.34 10.64
CA LEU A 144 13.79 6.66 10.00
C LEU A 144 14.83 6.67 8.85
N PRO A 145 16.04 6.10 8.99
CA PRO A 145 16.99 5.99 7.88
C PRO A 145 16.43 5.30 6.63
N ILE A 146 15.69 4.19 6.80
CA ILE A 146 15.05 3.49 5.68
C ILE A 146 13.98 4.39 5.04
N ILE A 147 13.14 5.03 5.85
CA ILE A 147 12.09 5.93 5.35
C ILE A 147 12.72 7.10 4.57
N GLN A 148 13.74 7.77 5.12
CA GLN A 148 14.46 8.84 4.43
C GLN A 148 15.08 8.38 3.11
N GLN A 149 15.70 7.19 3.08
CA GLN A 149 16.27 6.63 1.85
C GLN A 149 15.18 6.41 0.78
N GLN A 150 14.03 5.86 1.16
CA GLN A 150 12.94 5.60 0.21
C GLN A 150 12.25 6.89 -0.25
N ALA A 151 12.07 7.86 0.66
CA ALA A 151 11.53 9.17 0.30
C ALA A 151 12.45 9.93 -0.68
N ASN A 152 13.77 9.84 -0.50
CA ASN A 152 14.74 10.37 -1.46
C ASN A 152 14.64 9.74 -2.86
N LYS A 153 14.18 8.48 -2.93
CA LYS A 153 13.88 7.78 -4.20
C LYS A 153 12.48 8.09 -4.74
N GLY A 154 11.73 9.00 -4.12
CA GLY A 154 10.38 9.37 -4.55
C GLY A 154 9.28 8.38 -4.13
N GLN A 155 9.53 7.50 -3.16
CA GLN A 155 8.49 6.57 -2.71
C GLN A 155 7.40 7.31 -1.92
N SER A 156 6.22 7.45 -2.52
CA SER A 156 5.08 8.19 -1.98
C SER A 156 4.72 7.80 -0.55
N LYS A 157 4.76 6.50 -0.19
CA LYS A 157 4.46 6.05 1.19
C LYS A 157 5.51 6.48 2.21
N ALA A 158 6.76 6.60 1.80
CA ALA A 158 7.83 7.10 2.67
C ALA A 158 7.78 8.63 2.82
N ILE A 159 7.45 9.35 1.75
CA ILE A 159 7.18 10.80 1.77
C ILE A 159 6.05 11.13 2.75
N GLU A 160 4.91 10.43 2.62
CA GLU A 160 3.77 10.54 3.54
C GLU A 160 4.18 10.26 4.98
N ALA A 161 4.98 9.21 5.21
CA ALA A 161 5.44 8.86 6.54
C ALA A 161 6.34 9.93 7.18
N LEU A 162 7.28 10.52 6.43
CA LEU A 162 8.12 11.63 6.91
C LEU A 162 7.27 12.83 7.32
N ALA A 163 6.33 13.22 6.46
CA ALA A 163 5.48 14.38 6.68
C ALA A 163 4.56 14.25 7.91
N ASN A 164 4.07 13.04 8.17
CA ASN A 164 3.15 12.76 9.25
C ASN A 164 3.80 12.42 10.59
N HIS A 165 5.01 11.84 10.59
CA HIS A 165 5.61 11.28 11.81
C HIS A 165 6.98 11.86 12.17
N TRP A 166 7.66 12.52 11.24
CA TRP A 166 8.98 13.10 11.46
C TRP A 166 9.09 14.53 10.92
N ARG A 167 8.00 15.29 11.01
CA ARG A 167 7.92 16.67 10.50
C ARG A 167 9.02 17.58 11.05
N ASP A 168 9.26 17.48 12.36
CA ASP A 168 10.24 18.32 13.07
C ASP A 168 11.68 17.83 12.91
N ASN A 169 11.89 16.70 12.22
CA ASN A 169 13.23 16.25 11.90
C ASN A 169 13.83 17.19 10.84
N PRO A 170 15.05 17.73 11.06
CA PRO A 170 15.65 18.74 10.18
C PRO A 170 15.91 18.23 8.76
N GLN A 171 15.95 16.91 8.53
CA GLN A 171 16.14 16.33 7.20
C GLN A 171 14.82 16.10 6.45
N THR A 172 13.67 16.18 7.12
CA THR A 172 12.38 15.90 6.48
C THR A 172 12.04 16.96 5.44
N LEU A 173 11.97 18.24 5.81
CA LEU A 173 11.59 19.30 4.89
C LEU A 173 12.49 19.37 3.64
N PRO A 174 13.84 19.28 3.75
CA PRO A 174 14.72 19.20 2.57
C PRO A 174 14.37 18.06 1.60
N ILE A 175 14.06 16.86 2.11
CA ILE A 175 13.65 15.73 1.27
C ILE A 175 12.32 16.02 0.58
N ILE A 176 11.33 16.53 1.33
CA ILE A 176 10.02 16.87 0.78
C ILE A 176 10.15 17.94 -0.31
N GLN A 177 10.89 19.03 -0.06
CA GLN A 177 11.14 20.08 -1.06
C GLN A 177 11.83 19.54 -2.31
N GLN A 178 12.83 18.66 -2.15
CA GLN A 178 13.52 18.05 -3.28
C GLN A 178 12.56 17.21 -4.14
N GLN A 179 11.69 16.41 -3.52
CA GLN A 179 10.73 15.58 -4.27
C GLN A 179 9.60 16.41 -4.88
N ALA A 180 9.12 17.44 -4.19
CA ALA A 180 8.14 18.37 -4.73
C ALA A 180 8.66 19.10 -5.96
N ASN A 181 9.93 19.56 -5.95
CA ASN A 181 10.58 20.15 -7.12
C ASN A 181 10.68 19.19 -8.32
N LYS A 182 10.67 17.88 -8.09
CA LYS A 182 10.60 16.84 -9.14
C LYS A 182 9.17 16.53 -9.59
N GLY A 183 8.16 17.20 -9.03
CA GLY A 183 6.75 16.97 -9.35
C GLY A 183 6.11 15.81 -8.61
N GLU A 184 6.72 15.28 -7.53
CA GLU A 184 6.09 14.20 -6.76
C GLU A 184 4.88 14.74 -5.98
N HIS A 185 3.69 14.25 -6.34
CA HIS A 185 2.42 14.77 -5.85
C HIS A 185 2.23 14.67 -4.32
N ARG A 186 2.71 13.61 -3.65
CA ARG A 186 2.64 13.50 -2.18
C ARG A 186 3.56 14.49 -1.50
N ALA A 187 4.70 14.83 -2.09
CA ALA A 187 5.59 15.83 -1.55
C ALA A 187 4.98 17.23 -1.68
N ILE A 188 4.32 17.53 -2.80
CA ILE A 188 3.57 18.78 -2.99
C ILE A 188 2.41 18.88 -1.99
N GLU A 189 1.61 17.81 -1.84
CA GLU A 189 0.54 17.71 -0.84
C GLU A 189 1.09 17.94 0.57
N ALA A 190 2.23 17.33 0.90
CA ALA A 190 2.87 17.49 2.20
C ALA A 190 3.34 18.93 2.47
N LEU A 191 3.96 19.61 1.48
CA LEU A 191 4.35 21.02 1.61
C LEU A 191 3.15 21.91 1.90
N ALA A 192 2.09 21.76 1.12
CA ALA A 192 0.89 22.57 1.26
C ALA A 192 0.17 22.33 2.60
N ASN A 193 0.13 21.09 3.09
CA ASN A 193 -0.61 20.74 4.31
C ASN A 193 0.20 20.93 5.60
N HIS A 194 1.53 20.93 5.55
CA HIS A 194 2.36 20.93 6.76
C HIS A 194 3.39 22.05 6.84
N TRP A 195 3.68 22.70 5.71
CA TRP A 195 4.65 23.78 5.60
C TRP A 195 4.09 24.93 4.77
N ARG A 196 2.79 25.19 4.85
CA ARG A 196 2.10 26.23 4.06
C ARG A 196 2.76 27.61 4.18
N ASP A 197 3.17 27.97 5.39
CA ASP A 197 3.78 29.26 5.73
C ASP A 197 5.31 29.28 5.54
N HIS A 198 5.90 28.15 5.14
CA HIS A 198 7.33 28.10 4.89
C HIS A 198 7.64 28.86 3.59
N ALA A 199 8.62 29.76 3.64
CA ALA A 199 8.95 30.70 2.55
C ALA A 199 9.27 30.04 1.18
N GLN A 200 9.54 28.74 1.15
CA GLN A 200 9.84 27.98 -0.07
C GLN A 200 8.66 27.18 -0.62
N THR A 201 7.54 27.07 0.09
CA THR A 201 6.40 26.26 -0.34
C THR A 201 5.73 26.84 -1.58
N LEU A 202 5.31 28.10 -1.54
CA LEU A 202 4.71 28.77 -2.70
C LEU A 202 5.67 28.87 -3.90
N PRO A 203 6.94 29.26 -3.74
CA PRO A 203 7.89 29.24 -4.86
C PRO A 203 7.99 27.89 -5.58
N ILE A 204 8.00 26.77 -4.84
CA ILE A 204 8.05 25.43 -5.44
C ILE A 204 6.76 25.15 -6.22
N ILE A 205 5.58 25.43 -5.66
CA ILE A 205 4.30 25.21 -6.32
C ILE A 205 4.18 26.08 -7.59
N GLN A 206 4.58 27.35 -7.51
CA GLN A 206 4.59 28.28 -8.64
C GLN A 206 5.55 27.83 -9.75
N GLN A 207 6.72 27.28 -9.40
CA GLN A 207 7.66 26.74 -10.38
C GLN A 207 7.05 25.54 -11.13
N LEU A 208 6.35 24.65 -10.42
CA LEU A 208 5.66 23.50 -11.02
C LEU A 208 4.55 23.91 -11.99
N ALA A 209 3.84 25.01 -11.71
CA ALA A 209 2.83 25.56 -12.61
C ALA A 209 3.39 26.01 -13.97
N ASN A 210 4.70 26.28 -14.05
CA ASN A 210 5.40 26.70 -15.27
C ASN A 210 6.11 25.55 -16.01
N LYS A 211 5.97 24.31 -15.51
CA LYS A 211 6.63 23.14 -16.10
C LYS A 211 5.84 22.53 -17.27
N ALA A 212 6.36 21.45 -17.86
CA ALA A 212 5.70 20.73 -18.95
C ALA A 212 4.43 20.02 -18.45
N GLU A 213 3.48 19.74 -19.36
CA GLU A 213 2.15 19.20 -19.04
C GLU A 213 2.16 17.97 -18.12
N GLY A 214 3.08 17.02 -18.33
CA GLY A 214 3.20 15.81 -17.51
C GLY A 214 3.49 16.10 -16.03
N GLU A 215 4.18 17.20 -15.73
CA GLU A 215 4.49 17.64 -14.37
C GLU A 215 3.33 18.44 -13.75
N ILE A 216 2.53 19.12 -14.59
CA ILE A 216 1.32 19.84 -14.17
C ILE A 216 0.21 18.87 -13.71
N ILE A 217 0.09 17.67 -14.30
CA ILE A 217 -0.89 16.66 -13.86
C ILE A 217 -0.62 16.21 -12.40
N GLY A 218 0.66 16.09 -12.02
CA GLY A 218 1.06 15.80 -10.65
C GLY A 218 0.64 16.91 -9.68
N LEU A 219 0.77 18.17 -10.12
CA LEU A 219 0.28 19.34 -9.39
C LEU A 219 -1.25 19.30 -9.24
N LEU A 220 -2.02 19.04 -10.29
CA LEU A 220 -3.49 18.91 -10.20
C LEU A 220 -3.91 17.85 -9.15
N THR A 221 -3.25 16.70 -9.16
CA THR A 221 -3.51 15.61 -8.21
C THR A 221 -3.20 16.02 -6.76
N ALA A 222 -2.12 16.77 -6.55
CA ALA A 222 -1.75 17.29 -5.24
C ALA A 222 -2.73 18.37 -4.77
N LEU A 223 -3.06 19.32 -5.65
CA LEU A 223 -3.98 20.41 -5.34
C LEU A 223 -5.38 19.90 -4.96
N ALA A 224 -5.83 18.80 -5.58
CA ALA A 224 -7.09 18.13 -5.25
C ALA A 224 -7.25 17.74 -3.77
N ARG A 225 -6.16 17.73 -3.01
CA ARG A 225 -6.09 17.24 -1.62
C ARG A 225 -5.70 18.33 -0.63
N ILE A 226 -5.60 19.59 -1.06
CA ILE A 226 -5.24 20.74 -0.22
C ILE A 226 -6.36 21.78 -0.27
N THR A 227 -6.40 22.66 0.72
CA THR A 227 -7.32 23.81 0.73
C THR A 227 -6.84 24.86 -0.27
N ILE A 228 -7.76 25.44 -1.06
CA ILE A 228 -7.43 26.55 -1.97
C ILE A 228 -7.59 27.86 -1.22
N ASP A 229 -6.50 28.61 -1.13
CA ASP A 229 -6.51 30.01 -0.76
C ASP A 229 -6.25 30.88 -2.01
N SER A 230 -6.26 32.21 -1.83
CA SER A 230 -6.05 33.17 -2.92
C SER A 230 -4.73 32.97 -3.67
N GLU A 231 -3.68 32.48 -3.01
CA GLU A 231 -2.37 32.29 -3.63
C GLU A 231 -2.36 31.05 -4.52
N ILE A 232 -2.94 29.93 -4.05
CA ILE A 232 -3.13 28.73 -4.87
C ILE A 232 -4.07 29.02 -6.05
N GLY A 233 -5.14 29.80 -5.82
CA GLY A 233 -6.05 30.24 -6.87
C GLY A 233 -5.31 31.01 -7.98
N ALA A 234 -4.47 31.97 -7.62
CA ALA A 234 -3.67 32.74 -8.59
C ALA A 234 -2.69 31.86 -9.40
N ILE A 235 -2.12 30.82 -8.78
CA ILE A 235 -1.27 29.85 -9.47
C ILE A 235 -2.08 29.07 -10.52
N ILE A 236 -3.30 28.63 -10.18
CA ILE A 236 -4.17 27.92 -11.11
C ILE A 236 -4.55 28.83 -12.30
N GLU A 237 -4.91 30.08 -12.06
CA GLU A 237 -5.21 31.04 -13.12
C GLU A 237 -4.02 31.23 -14.09
N THR A 238 -2.80 31.19 -13.56
CA THR A 238 -1.57 31.23 -14.39
C THR A 238 -1.49 30.02 -15.32
N ILE A 239 -1.86 28.83 -14.85
CA ILE A 239 -1.92 27.59 -15.67
C ILE A 239 -3.03 27.70 -16.73
N LEU A 240 -4.20 28.23 -16.37
CA LEU A 240 -5.33 28.38 -17.30
C LEU A 240 -5.02 29.36 -18.44
N ALA A 241 -4.23 30.41 -18.16
CA ALA A 241 -3.80 31.40 -19.14
C ALA A 241 -2.77 30.86 -20.16
N ARG A 242 -2.07 29.76 -19.87
CA ARG A 242 -1.02 29.20 -20.74
C ARG A 242 -1.58 28.61 -22.03
N THR A 243 -1.13 29.07 -23.20
CA THR A 243 -1.62 28.58 -24.49
C THR A 243 -1.09 27.20 -24.87
N ASP A 244 -0.02 26.75 -24.23
CA ASP A 244 0.69 25.49 -24.49
C ASP A 244 0.18 24.30 -23.67
N VAL A 245 -0.84 24.51 -22.82
CA VAL A 245 -1.44 23.46 -21.98
C VAL A 245 -2.73 22.94 -22.60
N ASP A 246 -2.84 21.61 -22.72
CA ASP A 246 -3.98 20.89 -23.24
C ASP A 246 -5.30 21.27 -22.53
N ALA A 247 -6.37 21.39 -23.33
CA ALA A 247 -7.68 21.84 -22.86
C ALA A 247 -8.27 20.92 -21.78
N LYS A 248 -8.01 19.61 -21.83
CA LYS A 248 -8.51 18.65 -20.84
C LYS A 248 -7.79 18.80 -19.50
N ILE A 249 -6.51 19.16 -19.51
CA ILE A 249 -5.77 19.48 -18.28
C ILE A 249 -6.38 20.74 -17.64
N LYS A 250 -6.63 21.78 -18.45
CA LYS A 250 -7.27 23.01 -17.98
C LYS A 250 -8.67 22.78 -17.42
N GLU A 251 -9.47 21.95 -18.07
CA GLU A 251 -10.81 21.55 -17.59
C GLU A 251 -10.72 20.95 -16.18
N GLY A 252 -9.73 20.08 -15.92
CA GLY A 252 -9.50 19.54 -14.57
C GLY A 252 -9.22 20.61 -13.52
N PHE A 253 -8.43 21.65 -13.84
CA PHE A 253 -8.20 22.78 -12.94
C PHE A 253 -9.44 23.67 -12.75
N GLN A 254 -10.22 23.89 -13.82
CA GLN A 254 -11.46 24.66 -13.78
C GLN A 254 -12.53 23.97 -12.93
N GLU A 255 -12.74 22.67 -13.14
CA GLU A 255 -13.62 21.85 -12.29
C GLU A 255 -13.17 21.95 -10.83
N PHE A 256 -11.86 21.87 -10.59
CA PHE A 256 -11.33 21.92 -9.23
C PHE A 256 -11.56 23.28 -8.54
N LEU A 257 -11.34 24.41 -9.24
CA LEU A 257 -11.68 25.74 -8.73
C LEU A 257 -13.18 25.87 -8.43
N TYR A 258 -14.03 25.37 -9.33
CA TYR A 258 -15.48 25.41 -9.17
C TYR A 258 -15.94 24.65 -7.90
N TYR A 259 -15.46 23.43 -7.68
CA TYR A 259 -15.85 22.64 -6.51
C TYR A 259 -15.28 23.18 -5.19
N SER A 260 -14.11 23.81 -5.23
CA SER A 260 -13.47 24.37 -4.03
C SER A 260 -14.19 25.62 -3.54
N ASN A 261 -14.60 26.50 -4.45
CA ASN A 261 -15.42 27.68 -4.12
C ASN A 261 -16.81 27.29 -3.54
N PHE A 262 -17.32 26.10 -3.85
CA PHE A 262 -18.56 25.58 -3.27
C PHE A 262 -18.39 24.95 -1.88
N ARG A 263 -17.18 24.51 -1.50
CA ARG A 263 -16.91 23.96 -0.16
C ARG A 263 -16.94 25.04 0.91
N ASP A 264 -16.39 26.22 0.62
CA ASP A 264 -16.43 27.39 1.51
C ASP A 264 -17.86 27.88 1.76
N TRP A 265 -18.80 27.64 0.83
CA TRP A 265 -20.21 28.00 1.00
C TRP A 265 -20.99 27.05 1.93
N ARG A 266 -20.49 25.83 2.19
CA ARG A 266 -21.18 24.82 3.02
C ARG A 266 -20.66 24.74 4.46
N ASN A 267 -19.51 25.32 4.75
CA ASN A 267 -18.96 25.47 6.10
C ASN A 267 -18.38 26.89 6.25
N PRO A 268 -19.24 27.93 6.34
CA PRO A 268 -18.78 29.18 6.92
C PRO A 268 -18.56 28.93 8.41
N ASP A 269 -17.36 29.24 8.92
CA ASP A 269 -17.08 29.30 10.36
C ASP A 269 -18.13 30.14 11.12
#